data_AF-A0A1T4NU88-F1
#
_entry.id   AF-A0A1T4NU88-F1
#
_cell.length_a   1.000
_cell.length_b   1.000
_cell.length_c   1.000
_cell.angle_alpha   90.00
_cell.angle_beta   90.00
_cell.angle_gamma   90.00
#
_symmetry.space_group_name_H-M   'P 1'
#
loop_
_entity.id
_entity.type
_entity.pdbx_description
1 polymer ?
#
loop_
_entity_poly.entity_id
_entity_poly.type
_entity_poly.pdbx_seq_one_letter_code
_entity_poly.pdbx_strand_id
1 'polypeptide(L)'
;MDTSIKTLGELKKSGYQPVSVKEEIRRNLIKKLQKKETSFPGIIGYEDTVIPDTERALLSRHNILFLGLRGQAKTRMARQMIDLLDEYIPVVEGSEVNDDPFNPLSRYARDLIAEKGDKTPIAWLSRADRYAEKLATPDVSVADLIGDIDPIKAANQKLSYADERAIHFGIIPRSNRGIFVINELPDLQARIQVALFNILQEGDIQIRGFKVRMPLDILFVFTANPEDYTNRGSIVTPLKDRIESQIITHYPKSVENSLLITEQEAAIHTDQEARVTISDMVKRIIEQVAFEARNSEYVDKKSGVSARLTIAAFENAVSSGERRAIINKEKETQVRIADLMSIIPAITGKIELVYEGEQEGPLQVAHNLLDKSIRTLFASYFPNPDSFKKRKQAVPVENPYRSVIQWFDKGNYLQLMQDISDKQYETTLSKVEGLKEMVKARFPQANNRETLLLMEFVLHGLASYSLISKKVGENDTRFSDLLGTMMNFNMSGDDDDNTEEDF
;
A
#
# COMPACT_ATOMS: atom_id res chain seq x y z
N MET A 1 -3.90 -33.87 -11.38
CA MET A 1 -5.05 -34.79 -11.30
C MET A 1 -5.61 -34.98 -12.71
N ASP A 2 -6.25 -36.11 -12.98
CA ASP A 2 -6.90 -36.35 -14.27
C ASP A 2 -8.30 -35.72 -14.27
N THR A 3 -8.43 -34.56 -14.91
CA THR A 3 -9.71 -33.83 -15.03
C THR A 3 -10.65 -34.44 -16.07
N SER A 4 -10.25 -35.53 -16.73
CA SER A 4 -11.12 -36.25 -17.68
C SER A 4 -12.19 -37.11 -16.99
N ILE A 5 -12.07 -37.35 -15.67
CA ILE A 5 -13.08 -38.01 -14.84
C ILE A 5 -14.34 -37.14 -14.79
N LYS A 6 -15.49 -37.71 -15.16
CA LYS A 6 -16.77 -36.98 -15.26
C LYS A 6 -17.86 -37.50 -14.33
N THR A 7 -17.62 -38.62 -13.65
CA THR A 7 -18.64 -39.23 -12.78
C THR A 7 -18.11 -39.59 -11.40
N LEU A 8 -19.01 -39.64 -10.42
CA LEU A 8 -18.72 -40.08 -9.06
C LEU A 8 -18.12 -41.50 -9.02
N GLY A 9 -18.60 -42.41 -9.85
CA GLY A 9 -18.09 -43.78 -9.94
C GLY A 9 -16.64 -43.86 -10.42
N GLU A 10 -16.28 -43.05 -11.40
CA GLU A 10 -14.90 -42.92 -11.87
C GLU A 10 -14.00 -42.29 -10.80
N LEU A 11 -14.50 -41.25 -10.11
CA LEU A 11 -13.78 -40.57 -9.03
C LEU A 11 -13.49 -41.51 -7.84
N LYS A 12 -14.42 -42.40 -7.51
CA LYS A 12 -14.20 -43.47 -6.53
C LYS A 12 -13.09 -44.42 -6.99
N LYS A 13 -13.11 -44.85 -8.26
CA LYS A 13 -12.12 -45.77 -8.83
C LYS A 13 -10.72 -45.15 -8.92
N SER A 14 -10.62 -43.83 -9.08
CA SER A 14 -9.33 -43.13 -9.08
C SER A 14 -8.68 -43.05 -7.69
N GLY A 15 -9.40 -43.45 -6.63
CA GLY A 15 -8.91 -43.39 -5.26
C GLY A 15 -8.83 -41.98 -4.68
N TYR A 16 -9.59 -41.02 -5.23
CA TYR A 16 -9.64 -39.67 -4.71
C TYR A 16 -10.12 -39.67 -3.26
N GLN A 17 -9.48 -38.89 -2.40
CA GLN A 17 -9.88 -38.68 -1.02
C GLN A 17 -10.10 -37.18 -0.78
N PRO A 18 -11.29 -36.76 -0.33
CA PRO A 18 -11.53 -35.36 0.00
C PRO A 18 -10.65 -34.95 1.18
N VAL A 19 -10.10 -33.74 1.08
CA VAL A 19 -9.28 -33.11 2.12
C VAL A 19 -9.90 -31.74 2.38
N SER A 20 -9.91 -31.31 3.65
CA SER A 20 -10.42 -29.97 3.99
C SER A 20 -9.49 -28.88 3.45
N VAL A 21 -10.04 -27.70 3.17
CA VAL A 21 -9.27 -26.54 2.67
C VAL A 21 -8.07 -26.24 3.57
N LYS A 22 -8.29 -26.25 4.89
CA LYS A 22 -7.23 -25.96 5.86
C LYS A 22 -6.12 -27.02 5.84
N GLU A 23 -6.45 -28.30 5.61
CA GLU A 23 -5.43 -29.36 5.51
C GLU A 23 -4.72 -29.37 4.16
N GLU A 24 -5.43 -29.08 3.08
CA GLU A 24 -4.88 -28.88 1.75
C GLU A 24 -3.82 -27.77 1.73
N ILE A 25 -4.18 -26.59 2.26
CA ILE A 25 -3.27 -25.43 2.37
C ILE A 25 -2.05 -25.79 3.21
N ARG A 26 -2.25 -26.40 4.39
CA ARG A 26 -1.16 -26.85 5.26
C ARG A 26 -0.20 -27.79 4.51
N ARG A 27 -0.74 -28.82 3.84
CA ARG A 27 0.05 -29.81 3.09
C ARG A 27 0.87 -29.16 1.98
N ASN A 28 0.29 -28.23 1.24
CA ASN A 28 0.97 -27.56 0.13
C ASN A 28 1.99 -26.53 0.62
N LEU A 29 1.70 -25.83 1.72
CA LEU A 29 2.66 -24.96 2.38
C LEU A 29 3.89 -25.74 2.86
N ILE A 30 3.70 -26.90 3.49
CA ILE A 30 4.82 -27.77 3.91
C ILE A 30 5.72 -28.12 2.73
N LYS A 31 5.14 -28.48 1.57
CA LYS A 31 5.92 -28.77 0.34
C LYS A 31 6.74 -27.56 -0.12
N LYS A 32 6.15 -26.36 -0.14
CA LYS A 32 6.86 -25.12 -0.50
C LYS A 32 8.03 -24.85 0.46
N LEU A 33 7.78 -24.94 1.77
CA LEU A 33 8.79 -24.71 2.81
C LEU A 33 9.95 -25.71 2.72
N GLN A 34 9.66 -27.00 2.50
CA GLN A 34 10.69 -28.02 2.31
C GLN A 34 11.58 -27.77 1.09
N LYS A 35 11.01 -27.18 0.03
CA LYS A 35 11.74 -26.78 -1.18
C LYS A 35 12.40 -25.40 -1.07
N LYS A 36 12.21 -24.69 0.04
CA LYS A 36 12.66 -23.30 0.25
C LYS A 36 12.11 -22.33 -0.81
N GLU A 37 10.88 -22.58 -1.28
CA GLU A 37 10.16 -21.68 -2.18
C GLU A 37 9.47 -20.58 -1.36
N THR A 38 9.42 -19.34 -1.89
CA THR A 38 8.74 -18.22 -1.23
C THR A 38 7.23 -18.44 -1.16
N SER A 39 6.66 -18.41 0.05
CA SER A 39 5.22 -18.60 0.27
C SER A 39 4.37 -17.47 -0.31
N PHE A 40 4.86 -16.23 -0.20
CA PHE A 40 4.17 -14.99 -0.58
C PHE A 40 5.06 -14.12 -1.49
N PRO A 41 5.18 -14.46 -2.79
CA PRO A 41 6.09 -13.76 -3.70
C PRO A 41 5.71 -12.28 -3.91
N GLY A 42 6.69 -11.38 -3.95
CA GLY A 42 6.47 -9.94 -4.16
C GLY A 42 5.92 -9.17 -2.95
N ILE A 43 5.79 -9.83 -1.78
CA ILE A 43 5.63 -9.18 -0.49
C ILE A 43 7.03 -8.89 0.06
N ILE A 44 7.34 -7.61 0.28
CA ILE A 44 8.68 -7.14 0.65
C ILE A 44 8.66 -6.63 2.10
N GLY A 45 9.66 -7.02 2.88
CA GLY A 45 9.90 -6.50 4.23
C GLY A 45 9.12 -7.20 5.35
N TYR A 46 8.47 -8.32 5.03
CA TYR A 46 7.72 -9.18 5.96
C TYR A 46 8.38 -10.54 6.22
N GLU A 47 9.54 -10.79 5.64
CA GLU A 47 10.25 -12.08 5.61
C GLU A 47 10.55 -12.59 7.02
N ASP A 48 10.84 -11.68 7.96
CA ASP A 48 11.17 -12.01 9.35
C ASP A 48 10.02 -11.73 10.34
N THR A 49 8.86 -11.26 9.86
CA THR A 49 7.74 -10.83 10.71
C THR A 49 6.41 -11.47 10.30
N VAL A 50 5.67 -10.82 9.40
CA VAL A 50 4.29 -11.15 9.05
C VAL A 50 4.21 -12.48 8.29
N ILE A 51 5.17 -12.76 7.39
CA ILE A 51 5.17 -14.01 6.62
C ILE A 51 5.33 -15.22 7.55
N PRO A 52 6.35 -15.30 8.44
CA PRO A 52 6.48 -16.41 9.38
C PRO A 52 5.27 -16.59 10.31
N ASP A 53 4.65 -15.50 10.78
CA ASP A 53 3.41 -15.59 11.58
C ASP A 53 2.24 -16.16 10.78
N THR A 54 2.14 -15.77 9.49
CA THR A 54 1.12 -16.28 8.58
C THR A 54 1.33 -17.77 8.30
N GLU A 55 2.58 -18.18 8.04
CA GLU A 55 2.93 -19.58 7.84
C GLU A 55 2.61 -20.41 9.07
N ARG A 56 2.95 -19.93 10.28
CA ARG A 56 2.57 -20.60 11.54
C ARG A 56 1.06 -20.73 11.68
N ALA A 57 0.30 -19.70 11.37
CA ALA A 57 -1.16 -19.74 11.43
C ALA A 57 -1.77 -20.77 10.45
N LEU A 58 -1.29 -20.78 9.21
CA LEU A 58 -1.72 -21.74 8.19
C LEU A 58 -1.33 -23.18 8.54
N LEU A 59 -0.12 -23.39 9.07
CA LEU A 59 0.29 -24.68 9.60
C LEU A 59 -0.63 -25.11 10.76
N SER A 60 -1.01 -24.20 11.64
CA SER A 60 -1.95 -24.51 12.73
C SER A 60 -3.41 -24.65 12.28
N ARG A 61 -3.71 -24.49 10.98
CA ARG A 61 -5.08 -24.55 10.41
C ARG A 61 -6.02 -23.49 11.01
N HIS A 62 -5.47 -22.34 11.39
CA HIS A 62 -6.21 -21.24 11.99
C HIS A 62 -6.94 -20.40 10.93
N ASN A 63 -8.05 -19.77 11.32
CA ASN A 63 -8.52 -18.58 10.64
C ASN A 63 -7.64 -17.39 11.05
N ILE A 64 -7.52 -16.41 10.16
CA ILE A 64 -6.52 -15.34 10.31
C ILE A 64 -7.19 -13.99 10.36
N LEU A 65 -6.80 -13.13 11.31
CA LEU A 65 -7.10 -11.70 11.32
C LEU A 65 -5.82 -10.91 11.09
N PHE A 66 -5.69 -10.28 9.93
CA PHE A 66 -4.65 -9.30 9.67
C PHE A 66 -5.05 -7.94 10.25
N LEU A 67 -4.28 -7.47 11.23
CA LEU A 67 -4.44 -6.15 11.82
C LEU A 67 -3.35 -5.21 11.34
N GLY A 68 -3.74 -4.04 10.85
CA GLY A 68 -2.81 -2.96 10.58
C GLY A 68 -3.44 -1.86 9.75
N LEU A 69 -2.68 -0.79 9.53
CA LEU A 69 -3.17 0.39 8.83
C LEU A 69 -3.37 0.12 7.33
N ARG A 70 -3.92 1.10 6.62
CA ARG A 70 -4.20 1.00 5.18
C ARG A 70 -2.89 0.89 4.38
N GLY A 71 -2.89 0.05 3.35
CA GLY A 71 -1.73 -0.13 2.47
C GLY A 71 -0.58 -0.95 3.05
N GLN A 72 -0.85 -1.85 4.00
CA GLN A 72 0.11 -2.80 4.59
C GLN A 72 -0.04 -4.23 4.03
N ALA A 73 -0.29 -4.34 2.72
CA ALA A 73 -0.38 -5.62 1.97
C ALA A 73 -1.36 -6.71 2.47
N LYS A 74 -2.21 -6.45 3.49
CA LYS A 74 -3.16 -7.42 4.08
C LYS A 74 -3.97 -8.21 3.04
N THR A 75 -4.69 -7.51 2.16
CA THR A 75 -5.52 -8.14 1.13
C THR A 75 -4.69 -8.87 0.07
N ARG A 76 -3.49 -8.36 -0.25
CA ARG A 76 -2.57 -9.02 -1.19
C ARG A 76 -2.09 -10.36 -0.65
N MET A 77 -1.70 -10.42 0.63
CA MET A 77 -1.35 -11.67 1.29
C MET A 77 -2.52 -12.66 1.30
N ALA A 78 -3.73 -12.19 1.64
CA ALA A 78 -4.92 -13.03 1.64
C ALA A 78 -5.21 -13.64 0.25
N ARG A 79 -5.07 -12.85 -0.84
CA ARG A 79 -5.20 -13.33 -2.22
C ARG A 79 -4.14 -14.35 -2.60
N GLN A 80 -2.89 -14.17 -2.16
CA GLN A 80 -1.81 -15.12 -2.47
C GLN A 80 -1.97 -16.49 -1.80
N MET A 81 -2.82 -16.61 -0.77
CA MET A 81 -3.13 -17.91 -0.17
C MET A 81 -3.81 -18.88 -1.15
N ILE A 82 -4.41 -18.37 -2.23
CA ILE A 82 -4.98 -19.19 -3.31
C ILE A 82 -3.92 -20.09 -3.94
N ASP A 83 -2.66 -19.63 -4.00
CA ASP A 83 -1.55 -20.40 -4.58
C ASP A 83 -1.15 -21.61 -3.72
N LEU A 84 -1.72 -21.75 -2.52
CA LEU A 84 -1.56 -22.91 -1.65
C LEU A 84 -2.68 -23.94 -1.84
N LEU A 85 -3.70 -23.64 -2.65
CA LEU A 85 -4.73 -24.61 -3.05
C LEU A 85 -4.23 -25.50 -4.21
N ASP A 86 -4.70 -26.74 -4.23
CA ASP A 86 -4.61 -27.64 -5.37
C ASP A 86 -5.34 -27.01 -6.57
N GLU A 87 -4.80 -27.22 -7.77
CA GLU A 87 -5.27 -26.55 -8.99
C GLU A 87 -6.75 -26.79 -9.30
N TYR A 88 -7.25 -28.00 -9.00
CA TYR A 88 -8.64 -28.39 -9.21
C TYR A 88 -9.16 -29.29 -8.10
N ILE A 89 -10.44 -29.15 -7.77
CA ILE A 89 -11.19 -30.08 -6.93
C ILE A 89 -12.46 -30.56 -7.63
N PRO A 90 -12.91 -31.80 -7.41
CA PRO A 90 -14.18 -32.29 -7.94
C PRO A 90 -15.35 -31.73 -7.12
N VAL A 91 -16.40 -31.30 -7.79
CA VAL A 91 -17.68 -30.87 -7.21
C VAL A 91 -18.84 -31.55 -7.93
N VAL A 92 -19.99 -31.70 -7.28
CA VAL A 92 -21.20 -32.18 -7.95
C VAL A 92 -21.62 -31.16 -9.03
N GLU A 93 -21.80 -31.60 -10.26
CA GLU A 93 -22.17 -30.70 -11.36
C GLU A 93 -23.53 -30.03 -11.07
N GLY A 94 -23.60 -28.71 -11.23
CA GLY A 94 -24.80 -27.91 -10.95
C GLY A 94 -25.00 -27.51 -9.48
N SER A 95 -24.10 -27.91 -8.57
CA SER A 95 -24.15 -27.44 -7.18
C SER A 95 -23.86 -25.94 -7.06
N GLU A 96 -24.70 -25.20 -6.34
CA GLU A 96 -24.49 -23.78 -6.03
C GLU A 96 -23.47 -23.56 -4.90
N VAL A 97 -23.14 -24.60 -4.13
CA VAL A 97 -22.32 -24.52 -2.90
C VAL A 97 -21.09 -25.44 -2.97
N ASN A 98 -20.63 -25.74 -4.18
CA ASN A 98 -19.43 -26.55 -4.44
C ASN A 98 -19.43 -27.90 -3.70
N ASP A 99 -20.58 -28.59 -3.71
CA ASP A 99 -20.77 -29.83 -2.95
C ASP A 99 -19.68 -30.86 -3.24
N ASP A 100 -19.11 -31.43 -2.17
CA ASP A 100 -18.23 -32.59 -2.26
C ASP A 100 -19.04 -33.80 -2.77
N PRO A 101 -18.62 -34.45 -3.88
CA PRO A 101 -19.28 -35.65 -4.37
C PRO A 101 -19.33 -36.81 -3.36
N PHE A 102 -18.44 -36.82 -2.36
CA PHE A 102 -18.43 -37.82 -1.29
C PHE A 102 -19.28 -37.41 -0.07
N ASN A 103 -19.36 -36.11 0.22
CA ASN A 103 -20.05 -35.57 1.40
C ASN A 103 -20.91 -34.35 1.03
N PRO A 104 -22.01 -34.53 0.28
CA PRO A 104 -22.84 -33.42 -0.20
C PRO A 104 -23.57 -32.68 0.94
N LEU A 105 -23.48 -31.36 0.95
CA LEU A 105 -24.13 -30.46 1.89
C LEU A 105 -25.54 -30.10 1.45
N SER A 106 -25.71 -29.74 0.17
CA SER A 106 -27.00 -29.31 -0.36
C SER A 106 -27.93 -30.48 -0.60
N ARG A 107 -29.24 -30.22 -0.45
CA ARG A 107 -30.28 -31.17 -0.86
C ARG A 107 -30.17 -31.52 -2.34
N TYR A 108 -29.85 -30.55 -3.19
CA TYR A 108 -29.66 -30.77 -4.64
C TYR A 108 -28.66 -31.89 -4.90
N ALA A 109 -27.46 -31.81 -4.32
CA ALA A 109 -26.42 -32.80 -4.52
C ALA A 109 -26.78 -34.16 -3.88
N ARG A 110 -27.41 -34.16 -2.70
CA ARG A 110 -27.90 -35.40 -2.06
C ARG A 110 -28.93 -36.12 -2.92
N ASP A 111 -29.91 -35.40 -3.44
CA ASP A 111 -30.98 -35.96 -4.27
C ASP A 111 -30.38 -36.49 -5.60
N LEU A 112 -29.47 -35.74 -6.23
CA LEU A 112 -28.81 -36.17 -7.46
C LEU A 112 -27.91 -37.41 -7.28
N ILE A 113 -27.22 -37.52 -6.14
CA ILE A 113 -26.42 -38.69 -5.79
C ILE A 113 -27.31 -39.89 -5.48
N ALA A 114 -28.42 -39.69 -4.77
CA ALA A 114 -29.39 -40.75 -4.49
C ALA A 114 -30.04 -41.29 -5.78
N GLU A 115 -30.33 -40.42 -6.74
CA GLU A 115 -30.94 -40.79 -8.03
C GLU A 115 -29.95 -41.49 -8.97
N LYS A 116 -28.75 -40.92 -9.17
CA LYS A 116 -27.82 -41.37 -10.21
C LYS A 116 -26.71 -42.30 -9.71
N GLY A 117 -26.47 -42.35 -8.40
CA GLY A 117 -25.42 -43.17 -7.79
C GLY A 117 -24.05 -42.91 -8.42
N ASP A 118 -23.38 -43.97 -8.88
CA ASP A 118 -22.06 -43.86 -9.51
C ASP A 118 -22.07 -43.09 -10.85
N LYS A 119 -23.24 -42.86 -11.45
CA LYS A 119 -23.38 -42.04 -12.67
C LYS A 119 -23.60 -40.55 -12.38
N THR A 120 -23.56 -40.13 -11.11
CA THR A 120 -23.68 -38.71 -10.76
C THR A 120 -22.58 -37.92 -11.45
N PRO A 121 -22.94 -36.90 -12.25
CA PRO A 121 -21.95 -36.09 -12.94
C PRO A 121 -21.19 -35.20 -11.95
N ILE A 122 -19.89 -35.04 -12.20
CA ILE A 122 -19.02 -34.13 -11.46
C ILE A 122 -18.43 -33.07 -12.40
N ALA A 123 -18.14 -31.90 -11.85
CA ALA A 123 -17.38 -30.85 -12.50
C ALA A 123 -16.08 -30.60 -11.72
N TRP A 124 -15.11 -29.95 -12.36
CA TRP A 124 -13.83 -29.60 -11.75
C TRP A 124 -13.76 -28.09 -11.49
N LEU A 125 -13.75 -27.72 -10.21
CA LEU A 125 -13.65 -26.34 -9.77
C LEU A 125 -12.18 -25.94 -9.68
N SER A 126 -11.79 -24.86 -10.38
CA SER A 126 -10.41 -24.38 -10.37
C SER A 126 -10.07 -23.65 -9.07
N ARG A 127 -8.79 -23.59 -8.68
CA ARG A 127 -8.37 -22.80 -7.51
C ARG A 127 -8.70 -21.31 -7.61
N ALA A 128 -8.71 -20.74 -8.82
CA ALA A 128 -9.03 -19.33 -9.01
C ALA A 128 -10.49 -19.03 -8.64
N ASP A 129 -11.39 -19.99 -8.86
CA ASP A 129 -12.81 -19.89 -8.53
C ASP A 129 -13.11 -20.20 -7.05
N ARG A 130 -12.09 -20.60 -6.27
CA ARG A 130 -12.19 -20.94 -4.84
C ARG A 130 -11.84 -19.76 -3.93
N TYR A 131 -11.75 -18.56 -4.48
CA TYR A 131 -11.53 -17.33 -3.75
C TYR A 131 -12.74 -16.42 -3.81
N ALA A 132 -13.20 -15.98 -2.66
CA ALA A 132 -14.23 -14.97 -2.56
C ALA A 132 -13.84 -13.91 -1.55
N GLU A 133 -14.20 -12.67 -1.86
CA GLU A 133 -13.85 -11.49 -1.09
C GLU A 133 -15.08 -10.61 -0.94
N LYS A 134 -15.34 -10.13 0.28
CA LYS A 134 -16.41 -9.18 0.57
C LYS A 134 -15.83 -8.02 1.36
N LEU A 135 -16.04 -6.81 0.86
CA LEU A 135 -15.81 -5.59 1.64
C LEU A 135 -16.94 -5.46 2.67
N ALA A 136 -16.56 -5.30 3.94
CA ALA A 136 -17.49 -4.93 4.98
C ALA A 136 -18.02 -3.53 4.70
N THR A 137 -19.33 -3.42 4.54
CA THR A 137 -20.02 -2.13 4.46
C THR A 137 -21.26 -2.19 5.34
N PRO A 138 -21.72 -1.05 5.91
CA PRO A 138 -22.86 -1.04 6.84
C PRO A 138 -24.17 -1.54 6.22
N ASP A 139 -24.31 -1.51 4.90
CA ASP A 139 -25.48 -1.92 4.13
C ASP A 139 -25.54 -3.43 3.84
N VAL A 140 -24.45 -4.18 4.07
CA VAL A 140 -24.46 -5.64 3.93
C VAL A 140 -25.52 -6.24 4.85
N SER A 141 -26.31 -7.18 4.33
CA SER A 141 -27.29 -7.92 5.13
C SER A 141 -26.79 -9.32 5.48
N VAL A 142 -27.41 -9.93 6.49
CA VAL A 142 -27.17 -11.36 6.81
C VAL A 142 -27.54 -12.25 5.61
N ALA A 143 -28.60 -11.89 4.88
CA ALA A 143 -29.05 -12.61 3.70
C ALA A 143 -27.99 -12.61 2.57
N ASP A 144 -27.25 -11.53 2.38
CA ASP A 144 -26.18 -11.47 1.36
C ASP A 144 -25.02 -12.41 1.68
N LEU A 145 -24.71 -12.59 2.96
CA LEU A 145 -23.60 -13.43 3.42
C LEU A 145 -23.99 -14.90 3.51
N ILE A 146 -25.11 -15.18 4.15
CA ILE A 146 -25.56 -16.52 4.50
C ILE A 146 -26.59 -17.04 3.49
N GLY A 147 -27.56 -16.21 3.13
CA GLY A 147 -28.72 -16.59 2.33
C GLY A 147 -30.04 -16.33 3.06
N ASP A 148 -31.13 -16.37 2.30
CA ASP A 148 -32.50 -16.26 2.81
C ASP A 148 -33.43 -17.10 1.93
N ILE A 149 -34.70 -17.17 2.30
CA ILE A 149 -35.74 -17.78 1.46
C ILE A 149 -36.09 -16.81 0.33
N ASP A 150 -36.07 -17.29 -0.91
CA ASP A 150 -36.50 -16.54 -2.09
C ASP A 150 -38.01 -16.78 -2.35
N PRO A 151 -38.88 -15.79 -2.07
CA PRO A 151 -40.32 -15.93 -2.25
C PRO A 151 -40.72 -16.09 -3.72
N ILE A 152 -39.95 -15.51 -4.65
CA ILE A 152 -40.22 -15.57 -6.09
C ILE A 152 -39.91 -16.98 -6.59
N LYS A 153 -38.77 -17.55 -6.19
CA LYS A 153 -38.40 -18.95 -6.48
C LYS A 153 -39.44 -19.91 -5.90
N ALA A 154 -39.87 -19.69 -4.65
CA ALA A 154 -40.90 -20.51 -4.01
C ALA A 154 -42.24 -20.45 -4.77
N ALA A 155 -42.70 -19.25 -5.15
CA ALA A 155 -43.95 -19.07 -5.87
C ALA A 155 -43.92 -19.71 -7.28
N ASN A 156 -42.86 -19.44 -8.05
CA ASN A 156 -42.72 -19.96 -9.43
C ASN A 156 -42.65 -21.49 -9.47
N GLN A 157 -41.96 -22.09 -8.50
CA GLN A 157 -41.81 -23.54 -8.40
C GLN A 157 -42.90 -24.21 -7.56
N LYS A 158 -43.91 -23.45 -7.10
CA LYS A 158 -45.00 -23.90 -6.23
C LYS A 158 -44.48 -24.67 -4.99
N LEU A 159 -43.37 -24.21 -4.43
CA LEU A 159 -42.74 -24.79 -3.26
C LEU A 159 -43.34 -24.20 -1.99
N SER A 160 -43.39 -25.02 -0.94
CA SER A 160 -43.65 -24.52 0.41
C SER A 160 -42.47 -23.66 0.86
N TYR A 161 -42.72 -22.65 1.70
CA TYR A 161 -41.68 -21.91 2.41
C TYR A 161 -40.84 -22.80 3.34
N ALA A 162 -41.29 -24.03 3.62
CA ALA A 162 -40.56 -25.05 4.36
C ALA A 162 -39.82 -26.05 3.45
N ASP A 163 -39.72 -25.80 2.13
CA ASP A 163 -38.92 -26.60 1.21
C ASP A 163 -37.54 -25.97 1.00
N GLU A 164 -36.47 -26.71 1.28
CA GLU A 164 -35.07 -26.24 1.14
C GLU A 164 -34.74 -25.73 -0.27
N ARG A 165 -35.48 -26.15 -1.30
CA ARG A 165 -35.31 -25.63 -2.67
C ARG A 165 -35.65 -24.15 -2.82
N ALA A 166 -36.42 -23.59 -1.88
CA ALA A 166 -36.72 -22.16 -1.82
C ALA A 166 -35.55 -21.32 -1.29
N ILE A 167 -34.49 -21.95 -0.77
CA ILE A 167 -33.32 -21.23 -0.26
C ILE A 167 -32.54 -20.61 -1.42
N HIS A 168 -32.12 -19.37 -1.21
CA HIS A 168 -31.11 -18.68 -2.00
C HIS A 168 -29.86 -18.52 -1.15
N PHE A 169 -28.77 -19.19 -1.55
CA PHE A 169 -27.51 -19.12 -0.80
C PHE A 169 -26.80 -17.79 -1.00
N GLY A 170 -26.31 -17.22 0.10
CA GLY A 170 -25.43 -16.05 0.10
C GLY A 170 -24.01 -16.41 -0.32
N ILE A 171 -23.11 -15.43 -0.26
CA ILE A 171 -21.73 -15.60 -0.76
C ILE A 171 -20.92 -16.63 0.05
N ILE A 172 -21.14 -16.77 1.36
CA ILE A 172 -20.36 -17.68 2.21
C ILE A 172 -20.60 -19.16 1.84
N PRO A 173 -21.86 -19.67 1.80
CA PRO A 173 -22.09 -21.05 1.34
C PRO A 173 -21.61 -21.31 -0.09
N ARG A 174 -21.70 -20.32 -0.98
CA ARG A 174 -21.17 -20.42 -2.36
C ARG A 174 -19.65 -20.50 -2.41
N SER A 175 -18.97 -20.03 -1.37
CA SER A 175 -17.51 -20.06 -1.23
C SER A 175 -17.00 -21.30 -0.50
N ASN A 176 -17.89 -22.28 -0.25
CA ASN A 176 -17.54 -23.54 0.37
C ASN A 176 -16.40 -24.24 -0.38
N ARG A 177 -15.52 -24.90 0.38
CA ARG A 177 -14.27 -25.51 -0.09
C ARG A 177 -13.29 -24.50 -0.68
N GLY A 178 -13.32 -23.25 -0.21
CA GLY A 178 -12.46 -22.16 -0.64
C GLY A 178 -11.94 -21.26 0.49
N ILE A 179 -11.36 -20.14 0.09
CA ILE A 179 -10.87 -19.08 0.98
C ILE A 179 -11.85 -17.92 0.91
N PHE A 180 -12.36 -17.50 2.07
CA PHE A 180 -13.29 -16.38 2.17
C PHE A 180 -12.66 -15.21 2.92
N VAL A 181 -12.53 -14.07 2.24
CA VAL A 181 -11.90 -12.86 2.78
C VAL A 181 -12.95 -11.81 3.12
N ILE A 182 -12.93 -11.30 4.36
CA ILE A 182 -13.70 -10.13 4.76
C ILE A 182 -12.75 -8.97 5.02
N ASN A 183 -12.87 -7.91 4.22
CA ASN A 183 -12.07 -6.71 4.45
C ASN A 183 -12.79 -5.71 5.34
N GLU A 184 -12.02 -5.02 6.18
CA GLU A 184 -12.52 -3.99 7.10
C GLU A 184 -13.61 -4.50 8.04
N LEU A 185 -13.40 -5.67 8.65
CA LEU A 185 -14.35 -6.35 9.55
C LEU A 185 -15.08 -5.42 10.56
N PRO A 186 -14.44 -4.41 11.18
CA PRO A 186 -15.10 -3.39 12.01
C PRO A 186 -16.31 -2.69 11.38
N ASP A 187 -16.32 -2.50 10.06
CA ASP A 187 -17.40 -1.82 9.33
C ASP A 187 -18.67 -2.69 9.19
N LEU A 188 -18.62 -3.99 9.54
CA LEU A 188 -19.81 -4.83 9.62
C LEU A 188 -20.60 -4.55 10.90
N GLN A 189 -21.92 -4.46 10.75
CA GLN A 189 -22.84 -4.33 11.88
C GLN A 189 -22.68 -5.50 12.87
N ALA A 190 -22.78 -5.22 14.18
CA ALA A 190 -22.61 -6.21 15.25
C ALA A 190 -23.46 -7.48 15.06
N ARG A 191 -24.71 -7.35 14.59
CA ARG A 191 -25.59 -8.50 14.31
C ARG A 191 -25.02 -9.48 13.28
N ILE A 192 -24.28 -8.96 12.30
CA ILE A 192 -23.65 -9.74 11.23
C ILE A 192 -22.38 -10.41 11.77
N GLN A 193 -21.60 -9.70 12.58
CA GLN A 193 -20.44 -10.28 13.25
C GLN A 193 -20.85 -11.45 14.17
N VAL A 194 -22.00 -11.35 14.86
CA VAL A 194 -22.56 -12.46 15.64
C VAL A 194 -23.02 -13.63 14.75
N ALA A 195 -23.57 -13.35 13.55
CA ALA A 195 -23.90 -14.41 12.61
C ALA A 195 -22.64 -15.15 12.12
N LEU A 196 -21.55 -14.42 11.82
CA LEU A 196 -20.24 -14.99 11.46
C LEU A 196 -19.64 -15.83 12.60
N PHE A 197 -19.85 -15.42 13.85
CA PHE A 197 -19.39 -16.17 15.02
C PHE A 197 -19.95 -17.59 15.06
N ASN A 198 -21.26 -17.77 14.76
CA ASN A 198 -21.86 -19.10 14.72
C ASN A 198 -21.20 -19.99 13.66
N ILE A 199 -20.89 -19.43 12.48
CA ILE A 199 -20.21 -20.13 11.39
C ILE A 199 -18.82 -20.58 11.81
N LEU A 200 -18.04 -19.72 12.48
CA LEU A 200 -16.70 -20.07 12.94
C LEU A 200 -16.70 -21.11 14.07
N GLN A 201 -17.71 -21.09 14.96
CA GLN A 201 -17.75 -21.97 16.12
C GLN A 201 -18.31 -23.36 15.79
N GLU A 202 -19.45 -23.41 15.10
CA GLU A 202 -20.20 -24.66 14.88
C GLU A 202 -20.02 -25.18 13.45
N GLY A 203 -19.39 -24.39 12.58
CA GLY A 203 -19.25 -24.69 11.15
C GLY A 203 -20.56 -24.57 10.38
N ASP A 204 -21.70 -24.44 11.07
CA ASP A 204 -23.02 -24.47 10.47
C ASP A 204 -23.64 -23.08 10.30
N ILE A 205 -24.48 -22.98 9.27
CA ILE A 205 -25.27 -21.81 8.93
C ILE A 205 -26.73 -22.14 9.20
N GLN A 206 -27.44 -21.25 9.89
CA GLN A 206 -28.89 -21.33 10.04
C GLN A 206 -29.56 -20.28 9.17
N ILE A 207 -30.42 -20.73 8.26
CA ILE A 207 -31.21 -19.87 7.38
C ILE A 207 -32.61 -19.74 7.97
N ARG A 208 -33.14 -18.52 7.99
CA ARG A 208 -34.44 -18.20 8.59
C ARG A 208 -35.52 -19.19 8.13
N GLY A 209 -36.24 -19.79 9.08
CA GLY A 209 -37.32 -20.74 8.80
C GLY A 209 -36.90 -22.19 8.61
N PHE A 210 -35.60 -22.49 8.57
CA PHE A 210 -35.09 -23.85 8.39
C PHE A 210 -34.05 -24.24 9.44
N LYS A 211 -34.09 -25.51 9.85
CA LYS A 211 -33.01 -26.16 10.61
C LYS A 211 -32.06 -26.91 9.66
N VAL A 212 -31.60 -26.26 8.58
CA VAL A 212 -30.52 -26.83 7.78
C VAL A 212 -29.21 -26.49 8.48
N ARG A 213 -28.37 -27.50 8.73
CA ARG A 213 -27.00 -27.32 9.18
C ARG A 213 -26.08 -27.61 8.01
N MET A 214 -25.26 -26.62 7.63
CA MET A 214 -24.30 -26.75 6.54
C MET A 214 -22.89 -26.55 7.09
N PRO A 215 -22.20 -27.62 7.52
CA PRO A 215 -20.82 -27.54 7.98
C PRO A 215 -19.91 -27.14 6.81
N LEU A 216 -19.63 -25.85 6.66
CA LEU A 216 -18.84 -25.32 5.56
C LEU A 216 -17.35 -25.55 5.80
N ASP A 217 -16.64 -25.96 4.75
CA ASP A 217 -15.18 -26.09 4.77
C ASP A 217 -14.56 -24.84 4.15
N ILE A 218 -14.25 -23.85 4.99
CA ILE A 218 -13.74 -22.54 4.56
C ILE A 218 -12.54 -22.13 5.42
N LEU A 219 -11.51 -21.58 4.79
CA LEU A 219 -10.52 -20.77 5.48
C LEU A 219 -10.99 -19.31 5.50
N PHE A 220 -11.29 -18.79 6.69
CA PHE A 220 -11.61 -17.37 6.84
C PHE A 220 -10.34 -16.54 7.02
N VAL A 221 -10.26 -15.45 6.26
CA VAL A 221 -9.24 -14.42 6.43
C VAL A 221 -9.93 -13.06 6.59
N PHE A 222 -9.66 -12.40 7.70
CA PHE A 222 -10.22 -11.11 8.03
C PHE A 222 -9.14 -10.05 7.92
N THR A 223 -9.50 -8.83 7.51
CA THR A 223 -8.64 -7.66 7.63
C THR A 223 -9.34 -6.58 8.44
N ALA A 224 -8.58 -5.88 9.27
CA ALA A 224 -9.10 -4.75 10.02
C ALA A 224 -8.02 -3.70 10.29
N ASN A 225 -8.45 -2.45 10.44
CA ASN A 225 -7.64 -1.36 10.92
C ASN A 225 -7.80 -1.20 12.45
N PRO A 226 -6.70 -1.17 13.23
CA PRO A 226 -6.74 -0.92 14.68
C PRO A 226 -7.49 0.35 15.10
N GLU A 227 -7.53 1.39 14.26
CA GLU A 227 -8.20 2.65 14.61
C GLU A 227 -9.72 2.57 14.48
N ASP A 228 -10.22 1.70 13.60
CA ASP A 228 -11.66 1.54 13.39
C ASP A 228 -12.37 0.98 14.63
N TYR A 229 -11.61 0.37 15.56
CA TYR A 229 -12.11 -0.08 16.86
C TYR A 229 -12.64 1.06 17.74
N THR A 230 -12.18 2.29 17.52
CA THR A 230 -12.62 3.46 18.29
C THR A 230 -13.74 4.23 17.59
N ASN A 231 -13.73 4.29 16.25
CA ASN A 231 -14.56 5.22 15.49
C ASN A 231 -15.66 4.57 14.62
N ARG A 232 -15.49 3.32 14.17
CA ARG A 232 -16.39 2.67 13.20
C ARG A 232 -17.10 1.43 13.72
N GLY A 233 -16.61 0.89 14.84
CA GLY A 233 -17.20 -0.25 15.54
C GLY A 233 -16.10 -1.17 16.04
N SER A 234 -16.27 -1.75 17.22
CA SER A 234 -15.33 -2.79 17.68
C SER A 234 -15.71 -4.14 17.07
N ILE A 235 -14.71 -4.97 16.81
CA ILE A 235 -14.96 -6.40 16.60
C ILE A 235 -15.57 -6.92 17.89
N VAL A 236 -16.76 -7.51 17.81
CA VAL A 236 -17.44 -8.05 19.00
C VAL A 236 -16.54 -9.12 19.65
N THR A 237 -16.35 -9.02 20.96
CA THR A 237 -15.46 -9.91 21.72
C THR A 237 -15.68 -11.40 21.41
N PRO A 238 -16.92 -11.91 21.30
CA PRO A 238 -17.14 -13.32 20.96
C PRO A 238 -16.52 -13.72 19.61
N LEU A 239 -16.60 -12.85 18.59
CA LEU A 239 -16.01 -13.12 17.28
C LEU A 239 -14.48 -13.06 17.35
N LYS A 240 -13.94 -12.04 18.03
CA LYS A 240 -12.50 -11.87 18.20
C LYS A 240 -11.86 -13.10 18.86
N ASP A 241 -12.49 -13.65 19.90
CA ASP A 241 -11.99 -14.83 20.63
C ASP A 241 -12.03 -16.12 19.80
N ARG A 242 -12.78 -16.15 18.69
CA ARG A 242 -12.87 -17.30 17.78
C ARG A 242 -11.91 -17.25 16.60
N ILE A 243 -11.30 -16.10 16.33
CA ILE A 243 -10.24 -16.02 15.33
C ILE A 243 -8.92 -16.42 15.98
N GLU A 244 -8.39 -17.56 15.58
CA GLU A 244 -7.33 -18.24 16.33
C GLU A 244 -5.96 -17.57 16.17
N SER A 245 -5.71 -16.89 15.04
CA SER A 245 -4.47 -16.17 14.79
C SER A 245 -4.73 -14.71 14.41
N GLN A 246 -4.17 -13.81 15.22
CA GLN A 246 -4.13 -12.38 14.94
C GLN A 246 -2.72 -11.97 14.55
N ILE A 247 -2.54 -11.46 13.34
CA ILE A 247 -1.23 -11.12 12.77
C ILE A 247 -1.15 -9.60 12.60
N ILE A 248 -0.17 -8.98 13.24
CA ILE A 248 0.03 -7.53 13.20
C ILE A 248 0.95 -7.19 12.04
N THR A 249 0.39 -6.49 11.06
CA THR A 249 1.12 -5.94 9.91
C THR A 249 1.73 -4.59 10.24
N HIS A 250 2.73 -4.18 9.47
CA HIS A 250 3.43 -2.91 9.65
C HIS A 250 3.83 -2.29 8.31
N TYR A 251 4.13 -0.99 8.29
CA TYR A 251 4.79 -0.37 7.15
C TYR A 251 6.26 -0.85 7.02
N PRO A 252 6.88 -0.69 5.85
CA PRO A 252 8.30 -1.00 5.67
C PRO A 252 9.16 -0.29 6.73
N LYS A 253 10.08 -1.04 7.35
CA LYS A 253 10.96 -0.53 8.40
C LYS A 253 12.20 0.20 7.86
N SER A 254 12.57 -0.05 6.61
CA SER A 254 13.73 0.54 5.93
C SER A 254 13.30 1.25 4.66
N VAL A 255 14.05 2.28 4.28
CA VAL A 255 13.86 3.02 3.03
C VAL A 255 14.09 2.09 1.84
N GLU A 256 15.01 1.14 1.95
CA GLU A 256 15.32 0.16 0.92
C GLU A 256 14.10 -0.72 0.57
N ASN A 257 13.41 -1.23 1.59
CA ASN A 257 12.21 -2.04 1.35
C ASN A 257 11.06 -1.20 0.80
N SER A 258 10.92 0.04 1.29
CA SER A 258 9.91 0.99 0.79
C SER A 258 10.14 1.32 -0.69
N LEU A 259 11.40 1.56 -1.06
CA LEU A 259 11.82 1.83 -2.44
C LEU A 259 11.47 0.66 -3.37
N LEU A 260 11.82 -0.57 -3.00
CA LEU A 260 11.49 -1.76 -3.80
C LEU A 260 9.98 -1.91 -4.00
N ILE A 261 9.17 -1.58 -2.99
CA ILE A 261 7.71 -1.60 -3.10
C ILE A 261 7.25 -0.52 -4.08
N THR A 262 7.75 0.71 -3.96
CA THR A 262 7.39 1.79 -4.90
C THR A 262 7.77 1.45 -6.33
N GLU A 263 8.98 0.92 -6.57
CA GLU A 263 9.40 0.51 -7.91
C GLU A 263 8.58 -0.66 -8.47
N GLN A 264 8.14 -1.58 -7.62
CA GLN A 264 7.30 -2.70 -8.03
C GLN A 264 5.86 -2.27 -8.38
N GLU A 265 5.33 -1.27 -7.68
CA GLU A 265 3.90 -0.90 -7.76
C GLU A 265 3.63 0.37 -8.59
N ALA A 266 4.63 1.22 -8.83
CA ALA A 266 4.47 2.42 -9.64
C ALA A 266 4.21 2.08 -11.11
N ALA A 267 3.18 2.72 -11.67
CA ALA A 267 2.77 2.51 -13.05
C ALA A 267 3.39 3.55 -13.99
N ILE A 268 4.70 3.44 -14.22
CA ILE A 268 5.39 4.30 -15.19
C ILE A 268 5.18 3.74 -16.60
N HIS A 269 4.75 4.59 -17.54
CA HIS A 269 4.56 4.19 -18.93
C HIS A 269 5.90 3.98 -19.63
N THR A 270 5.96 3.03 -20.58
CA THR A 270 7.19 2.74 -21.36
C THR A 270 7.74 3.96 -22.09
N ASP A 271 6.87 4.86 -22.55
CA ASP A 271 7.27 6.10 -23.21
C ASP A 271 7.91 7.10 -22.23
N GLN A 272 7.48 7.07 -20.97
CA GLN A 272 8.06 7.86 -19.89
C GLN A 272 9.43 7.29 -19.49
N GLU A 273 9.55 5.97 -19.34
CA GLU A 273 10.83 5.31 -19.03
C GLU A 273 11.88 5.58 -20.11
N ALA A 274 11.48 5.62 -21.39
CA ALA A 274 12.37 5.91 -22.49
C ALA A 274 12.84 7.38 -22.53
N ARG A 275 12.08 8.31 -21.93
CA ARG A 275 12.35 9.76 -21.98
C ARG A 275 12.94 10.30 -20.68
N VAL A 276 12.55 9.77 -19.53
CA VAL A 276 12.85 10.35 -18.22
C VAL A 276 13.65 9.37 -17.39
N THR A 277 14.86 9.79 -17.03
CA THR A 277 15.70 9.05 -16.09
C THR A 277 15.50 9.58 -14.67
N ILE A 278 15.49 8.70 -13.67
CA ILE A 278 15.38 9.09 -12.26
C ILE A 278 16.53 8.48 -11.46
N SER A 279 17.30 9.32 -10.80
CA SER A 279 18.45 8.90 -9.98
C SER A 279 17.99 8.26 -8.67
N ASP A 280 18.71 7.24 -8.21
CA ASP A 280 18.50 6.57 -6.91
C ASP A 280 18.36 7.56 -5.75
N MET A 281 19.14 8.65 -5.77
CA MET A 281 19.06 9.71 -4.77
C MET A 281 17.66 10.35 -4.72
N VAL A 282 17.07 10.67 -5.88
CA VAL A 282 15.73 11.26 -5.97
C VAL A 282 14.68 10.26 -5.51
N LYS A 283 14.82 8.98 -5.90
CA LYS A 283 13.92 7.92 -5.42
C LYS A 283 13.92 7.84 -3.90
N ARG A 284 15.11 7.87 -3.29
CA ARG A 284 15.26 7.86 -1.83
C ARG A 284 14.68 9.10 -1.17
N ILE A 285 14.77 10.28 -1.77
CA ILE A 285 14.11 11.50 -1.25
C ILE A 285 12.60 11.29 -1.16
N ILE A 286 12.00 10.77 -2.24
CA ILE A 286 10.56 10.49 -2.29
C ILE A 286 10.16 9.49 -1.20
N GLU A 287 10.92 8.41 -1.03
CA GLU A 287 10.66 7.46 0.06
C GLU A 287 10.80 8.08 1.44
N GLN A 288 11.84 8.89 1.64
CA GLN A 288 12.12 9.53 2.93
C GLN A 288 10.96 10.44 3.38
N VAL A 289 10.21 11.04 2.45
CA VAL A 289 9.00 11.82 2.77
C VAL A 289 8.00 11.02 3.60
N ALA A 290 7.76 9.75 3.25
CA ALA A 290 6.84 8.92 4.03
C ALA A 290 7.37 8.62 5.43
N PHE A 291 8.69 8.45 5.60
CA PHE A 291 9.31 8.25 6.90
C PHE A 291 9.26 9.52 7.76
N GLU A 292 9.52 10.69 7.19
CA GLU A 292 9.38 11.96 7.88
C GLU A 292 7.92 12.22 8.27
N ALA A 293 6.97 11.92 7.39
CA ALA A 293 5.54 12.09 7.65
C ALA A 293 5.07 11.21 8.81
N ARG A 294 5.47 9.92 8.85
CA ARG A 294 5.13 9.01 9.97
C ARG A 294 5.70 9.46 11.31
N ASN A 295 6.81 10.18 11.30
CA ASN A 295 7.46 10.70 12.49
C ASN A 295 7.07 12.15 12.83
N SER A 296 6.29 12.81 11.96
CA SER A 296 5.84 14.18 12.13
C SER A 296 4.82 14.29 13.26
N GLU A 297 4.86 15.41 13.98
CA GLU A 297 3.82 15.79 14.94
C GLU A 297 2.59 16.39 14.26
N TYR A 298 2.74 16.90 13.03
CA TYR A 298 1.66 17.50 12.24
C TYR A 298 0.78 16.49 11.51
N VAL A 299 1.20 15.22 11.45
CA VAL A 299 0.54 14.16 10.67
C VAL A 299 -0.11 13.16 11.61
N ASP A 300 -1.35 12.79 11.32
CA ASP A 300 -2.06 11.78 12.08
C ASP A 300 -1.47 10.38 11.80
N LYS A 301 -0.76 9.85 12.80
CA LYS A 301 -0.15 8.51 12.75
C LYS A 301 -1.21 7.41 12.66
N LYS A 302 -2.44 7.68 13.10
CA LYS A 302 -3.56 6.75 13.14
C LYS A 302 -4.17 6.52 11.77
N SER A 303 -4.30 7.57 10.96
CA SER A 303 -4.72 7.44 9.55
C SER A 303 -3.74 6.62 8.71
N GLY A 304 -2.45 6.69 9.06
CA GLY A 304 -1.39 5.88 8.47
C GLY A 304 -0.87 6.42 7.13
N VAL A 305 0.43 6.68 7.07
CA VAL A 305 1.08 7.11 5.82
C VAL A 305 1.45 5.88 4.98
N SER A 306 0.59 5.54 4.03
CA SER A 306 0.73 4.34 3.19
C SER A 306 1.76 4.50 2.05
N ALA A 307 2.17 3.38 1.46
CA ALA A 307 3.01 3.37 0.24
C ALA A 307 2.33 4.06 -0.96
N ARG A 308 1.02 4.31 -0.93
CA ARG A 308 0.33 5.07 -1.99
C ARG A 308 0.83 6.52 -2.09
N LEU A 309 1.37 7.08 -1.00
CA LEU A 309 1.99 8.40 -1.03
C LEU A 309 3.24 8.37 -1.91
N THR A 310 4.16 7.44 -1.65
CA THR A 310 5.44 7.35 -2.34
C THR A 310 5.28 6.92 -3.79
N ILE A 311 4.34 6.00 -4.07
CA ILE A 311 3.97 5.61 -5.44
C ILE A 311 3.49 6.82 -6.25
N ALA A 312 2.49 7.56 -5.75
CA ALA A 312 1.96 8.72 -6.45
C ALA A 312 3.00 9.86 -6.56
N ALA A 313 3.83 10.05 -5.54
CA ALA A 313 4.92 11.03 -5.58
C ALA A 313 5.98 10.66 -6.62
N PHE A 314 6.32 9.38 -6.75
CA PHE A 314 7.24 8.86 -7.76
C PHE A 314 6.70 9.06 -9.18
N GLU A 315 5.44 8.70 -9.42
CA GLU A 315 4.74 8.92 -10.69
C GLU A 315 4.67 10.42 -11.06
N ASN A 316 4.38 11.29 -10.10
CA ASN A 316 4.36 12.74 -10.30
C ASN A 316 5.75 13.33 -10.60
N ALA A 317 6.80 12.83 -9.96
CA ALA A 317 8.16 13.27 -10.20
C ALA A 317 8.62 12.93 -11.63
N VAL A 318 8.33 11.71 -12.09
CA VAL A 318 8.59 11.28 -13.47
C VAL A 318 7.76 12.13 -14.46
N SER A 319 6.49 12.34 -14.16
CA SER A 319 5.59 13.17 -15.00
C SER A 319 6.03 14.63 -15.09
N SER A 320 6.62 15.21 -14.03
CA SER A 320 7.22 16.56 -14.07
C SER A 320 8.39 16.61 -15.05
N GLY A 321 9.30 15.64 -14.95
CA GLY A 321 10.43 15.51 -15.87
C GLY A 321 9.96 15.35 -17.32
N GLU A 322 8.94 14.52 -17.56
CA GLU A 322 8.35 14.35 -18.89
C GLU A 322 7.74 15.64 -19.42
N ARG A 323 6.90 16.31 -18.62
CA ARG A 323 6.26 17.57 -19.01
C ARG A 323 7.30 18.60 -19.41
N ARG A 324 8.36 18.75 -18.61
CA ARG A 324 9.47 19.68 -18.88
C ARG A 324 10.19 19.33 -20.18
N ALA A 325 10.46 18.05 -20.44
CA ALA A 325 11.08 17.60 -21.68
C ALA A 325 10.19 17.90 -22.90
N ILE A 326 8.87 17.66 -22.80
CA ILE A 326 7.92 17.95 -23.89
C ILE A 326 7.89 19.44 -24.22
N ILE A 327 7.78 20.30 -23.21
CA ILE A 327 7.73 21.77 -23.39
C ILE A 327 9.00 22.27 -24.08
N ASN A 328 10.17 21.75 -23.68
CA ASN A 328 11.46 22.15 -24.21
C ASN A 328 11.88 21.38 -25.48
N LYS A 329 11.05 20.45 -25.97
CA LYS A 329 11.35 19.57 -27.12
C LYS A 329 12.62 18.74 -26.93
N GLU A 330 12.88 18.32 -25.70
CA GLU A 330 14.01 17.48 -25.33
C GLU A 330 13.66 16.00 -25.56
N LYS A 331 14.57 15.24 -26.16
CA LYS A 331 14.35 13.81 -26.44
C LYS A 331 14.39 12.98 -25.15
N GLU A 332 15.26 13.37 -24.23
CA GLU A 332 15.48 12.74 -22.94
C GLU A 332 15.80 13.79 -21.89
N THR A 333 15.44 13.52 -20.64
CA THR A 333 15.86 14.31 -19.49
C THR A 333 16.01 13.45 -18.24
N GLN A 334 16.34 14.08 -17.11
CA GLN A 334 16.33 13.45 -15.79
C GLN A 334 15.40 14.19 -14.83
N VAL A 335 14.86 13.51 -13.83
CA VAL A 335 14.16 14.17 -12.71
C VAL A 335 15.17 14.97 -11.88
N ARG A 336 14.84 16.24 -11.63
CA ARG A 336 15.63 17.21 -10.84
C ARG A 336 15.10 17.34 -9.42
N ILE A 337 15.82 18.05 -8.53
CA ILE A 337 15.30 18.32 -7.18
C ILE A 337 14.13 19.32 -7.25
N ALA A 338 14.20 20.32 -8.13
CA ALA A 338 13.10 21.24 -8.40
C ALA A 338 11.84 20.51 -8.89
N ASP A 339 11.98 19.41 -9.65
CA ASP A 339 10.84 18.61 -10.09
C ASP A 339 10.06 18.00 -8.91
N LEU A 340 10.69 17.82 -7.73
CA LEU A 340 10.02 17.28 -6.55
C LEU A 340 8.92 18.21 -5.99
N MET A 341 8.85 19.46 -6.42
CA MET A 341 7.71 20.33 -6.13
C MET A 341 6.40 19.76 -6.67
N SER A 342 6.45 18.95 -7.74
CA SER A 342 5.26 18.30 -8.31
C SER A 342 4.66 17.20 -7.43
N ILE A 343 5.38 16.74 -6.40
CA ILE A 343 4.90 15.68 -5.51
C ILE A 343 4.01 16.21 -4.39
N ILE A 344 3.96 17.54 -4.18
CA ILE A 344 3.20 18.17 -3.10
C ILE A 344 1.71 17.77 -3.12
N PRO A 345 1.00 17.76 -4.27
CA PRO A 345 -0.38 17.25 -4.33
C PRO A 345 -0.52 15.77 -3.93
N ALA A 346 0.50 14.94 -4.20
CA ALA A 346 0.50 13.54 -3.80
C ALA A 346 0.68 13.39 -2.27
N ILE A 347 1.44 14.29 -1.65
CA ILE A 347 1.58 14.33 -0.19
C ILE A 347 0.25 14.77 0.44
N THR A 348 -0.25 15.95 0.08
CA THR A 348 -1.44 16.55 0.71
C THR A 348 -2.69 15.70 0.53
N GLY A 349 -2.85 15.01 -0.60
CA GLY A 349 -3.99 14.13 -0.83
C GLY A 349 -3.90 12.75 -0.16
N LYS A 350 -2.79 12.42 0.52
CA LYS A 350 -2.52 11.08 1.10
C LYS A 350 -2.08 11.11 2.57
N ILE A 351 -1.98 12.29 3.17
CA ILE A 351 -1.77 12.47 4.60
C ILE A 351 -3.00 13.10 5.22
N GLU A 352 -3.34 12.67 6.43
CA GLU A 352 -4.30 13.39 7.28
C GLU A 352 -3.50 14.17 8.32
N LEU A 353 -3.91 15.40 8.58
CA LEU A 353 -3.23 16.26 9.55
C LEU A 353 -3.93 16.19 10.90
N VAL A 354 -3.14 16.36 11.95
CA VAL A 354 -3.71 16.69 13.27
C VAL A 354 -4.04 18.17 13.35
N TYR A 355 -4.68 18.61 14.43
CA TYR A 355 -5.07 20.00 14.63
C TYR A 355 -3.92 20.99 14.42
N GLU A 356 -2.74 20.69 14.96
CA GLU A 356 -1.53 21.51 14.80
C GLU A 356 -1.08 21.59 13.33
N GLY A 357 -1.22 20.50 12.57
CA GLY A 357 -0.88 20.48 11.14
C GLY A 357 -1.88 21.27 10.29
N GLU A 358 -3.17 21.22 10.64
CA GLU A 358 -4.20 22.04 10.00
C GLU A 358 -3.98 23.54 10.23
N GLN A 359 -3.45 23.93 11.40
CA GLN A 359 -3.09 25.33 11.68
C GLN A 359 -1.92 25.83 10.82
N GLU A 360 -0.88 25.00 10.62
CA GLU A 360 0.25 25.31 9.72
C GLU A 360 -0.17 25.37 8.25
N GLY A 361 -1.18 24.57 7.89
CA GLY A 361 -1.72 24.44 6.55
C GLY A 361 -1.08 23.29 5.76
N PRO A 362 -1.89 22.54 4.98
CA PRO A 362 -1.45 21.29 4.34
C PRO A 362 -0.29 21.47 3.36
N LEU A 363 -0.26 22.57 2.61
CA LEU A 363 0.82 22.87 1.67
C LEU A 363 2.14 23.09 2.41
N GLN A 364 2.12 23.88 3.50
CA GLN A 364 3.32 24.18 4.27
C GLN A 364 3.88 22.92 4.94
N VAL A 365 3.00 22.09 5.51
CA VAL A 365 3.39 20.79 6.07
C VAL A 365 4.04 19.91 5.01
N ALA A 366 3.47 19.82 3.80
CA ALA A 366 4.05 19.03 2.71
C ALA A 366 5.43 19.54 2.27
N HIS A 367 5.61 20.86 2.15
CA HIS A 367 6.93 21.45 1.86
C HIS A 367 7.95 21.14 2.96
N ASN A 368 7.55 21.28 4.23
CA ASN A 368 8.41 21.00 5.38
C ASN A 368 8.84 19.53 5.40
N LEU A 369 7.94 18.60 5.06
CA LEU A 369 8.26 17.16 4.96
C LEU A 369 9.28 16.88 3.86
N LEU A 370 9.13 17.50 2.68
CA LEU A 370 10.10 17.38 1.58
C LEU A 370 11.46 17.96 1.97
N ASP A 371 11.50 19.15 2.57
CA ASP A 371 12.74 19.80 3.01
C ASP A 371 13.47 19.01 4.09
N LYS A 372 12.71 18.43 5.03
CA LYS A 372 13.27 17.55 6.06
C LYS A 372 13.83 16.27 5.44
N SER A 373 13.17 15.73 4.42
CA SER A 373 13.64 14.54 3.69
C SER A 373 14.95 14.82 2.94
N ILE A 374 15.03 15.96 2.26
CA ILE A 374 16.26 16.46 1.64
C ILE A 374 17.36 16.62 2.69
N ARG A 375 17.06 17.24 3.83
CA ARG A 375 18.04 17.42 4.93
C ARG A 375 18.60 16.10 5.43
N THR A 376 17.73 15.13 5.70
CA THR A 376 18.11 13.79 6.19
C THR A 376 19.04 13.08 5.20
N LEU A 377 18.69 13.08 3.90
CA LEU A 377 19.52 12.46 2.86
C LEU A 377 20.79 13.27 2.56
N PHE A 378 20.75 14.60 2.68
CA PHE A 378 21.94 15.42 2.43
C PHE A 378 23.10 15.03 3.36
N ALA A 379 22.79 14.72 4.62
CA ALA A 379 23.76 14.26 5.60
C ALA A 379 24.39 12.89 5.31
N SER A 380 23.79 12.07 4.44
CA SER A 380 24.36 10.77 4.03
C SER A 380 25.22 10.86 2.78
N TYR A 381 24.94 11.83 1.89
CA TYR A 381 25.72 12.05 0.66
C TYR A 381 26.90 13.00 0.87
N PHE A 382 26.71 14.05 1.67
CA PHE A 382 27.69 15.11 1.90
C PHE A 382 27.99 15.30 3.41
N PRO A 383 29.16 15.84 3.79
CA PRO A 383 29.51 16.07 5.19
C PRO A 383 28.46 16.92 5.93
N ASN A 384 27.88 16.42 7.02
CA ASN A 384 26.81 17.13 7.74
C ASN A 384 27.23 18.57 8.10
N PRO A 385 26.53 19.62 7.60
CA PRO A 385 26.91 21.01 7.83
C PRO A 385 26.96 21.43 9.31
N ASP A 386 26.12 20.82 10.17
CA ASP A 386 26.11 21.14 11.60
C ASP A 386 27.41 20.69 12.31
N SER A 387 28.18 19.77 11.72
CA SER A 387 29.47 19.33 12.27
C SER A 387 30.54 20.43 12.23
N PHE A 388 30.39 21.43 11.34
CA PHE A 388 31.33 22.55 11.17
C PHE A 388 30.97 23.79 11.99
N LYS A 389 29.78 23.83 12.63
CA LYS A 389 29.35 24.95 13.49
C LYS A 389 30.03 24.94 14.87
N LYS A 390 30.60 23.82 15.32
CA LYS A 390 31.19 23.67 16.66
C LYS A 390 32.68 24.04 16.68
N ARG A 391 33.03 25.16 17.35
CA ARG A 391 34.41 25.65 17.62
C ARG A 391 35.31 24.71 18.48
N LYS A 392 34.93 23.45 18.72
CA LYS A 392 35.62 22.50 19.62
C LYS A 392 36.20 21.27 18.91
N GLN A 393 36.70 21.41 17.67
CA GLN A 393 37.52 20.37 17.07
C GLN A 393 39.00 20.75 17.19
N ALA A 394 39.83 19.82 17.67
CA ALA A 394 41.27 20.00 17.86
C ALA A 394 42.04 20.13 16.53
N VAL A 395 41.40 19.82 15.41
CA VAL A 395 41.91 19.99 14.04
C VAL A 395 40.88 20.83 13.28
N PRO A 396 41.24 21.99 12.71
CA PRO A 396 40.33 22.76 11.85
C PRO A 396 40.08 21.97 10.57
N VAL A 397 38.95 21.27 10.49
CA VAL A 397 38.49 20.66 9.24
C VAL A 397 37.93 21.78 8.37
N GLU A 398 38.48 21.92 7.17
CA GLU A 398 38.02 22.93 6.21
C GLU A 398 36.57 22.65 5.83
N ASN A 399 35.71 23.67 5.95
CA ASN A 399 34.30 23.55 5.59
C ASN A 399 34.18 23.47 4.05
N PRO A 400 33.76 22.33 3.48
CA PRO A 400 33.72 22.14 2.04
C PRO A 400 32.71 23.08 1.34
N TYR A 401 31.75 23.64 2.09
CA TYR A 401 30.69 24.50 1.57
C TYR A 401 31.06 25.98 1.50
N ARG A 402 32.24 26.36 2.01
CA ARG A 402 32.61 27.76 2.23
C ARG A 402 32.57 28.60 0.95
N SER A 403 33.10 28.08 -0.16
CA SER A 403 33.11 28.79 -1.45
C SER A 403 31.70 29.11 -1.94
N VAL A 404 30.80 28.14 -1.85
CA VAL A 404 29.39 28.29 -2.25
C VAL A 404 28.66 29.28 -1.35
N ILE A 405 28.82 29.18 -0.03
CA ILE A 405 28.19 30.12 0.93
C ILE A 405 28.68 31.54 0.67
N GLN A 406 30.00 31.73 0.52
CA GLN A 406 30.58 33.05 0.23
C GLN A 406 30.11 33.65 -1.09
N TRP A 407 29.79 32.81 -2.08
CA TRP A 407 29.21 33.29 -3.33
C TRP A 407 27.85 33.96 -3.09
N PHE A 408 26.99 33.39 -2.24
CA PHE A 408 25.72 34.00 -1.84
C PHE A 408 25.91 35.21 -0.93
N ASP A 409 26.82 35.14 0.06
CA ASP A 409 27.12 36.26 0.98
C ASP A 409 27.56 37.55 0.25
N LYS A 410 28.13 37.42 -0.96
CA LYS A 410 28.47 38.56 -1.84
C LYS A 410 27.25 39.24 -2.47
N GLY A 411 26.03 38.82 -2.13
CA GLY A 411 24.77 39.35 -2.67
C GLY A 411 24.33 38.69 -3.98
N ASN A 412 25.01 37.64 -4.43
CA ASN A 412 24.56 36.88 -5.59
C ASN A 412 23.31 36.06 -5.24
N TYR A 413 22.49 35.78 -6.25
CA TYR A 413 21.35 34.88 -6.13
C TYR A 413 21.29 33.94 -7.33
N LEU A 414 20.66 32.80 -7.13
CA LEU A 414 20.39 31.82 -8.18
C LEU A 414 18.90 31.56 -8.24
N GLN A 415 18.32 31.62 -9.43
CA GLN A 415 16.90 31.37 -9.68
C GLN A 415 16.77 30.21 -10.67
N LEU A 416 16.10 29.14 -10.26
CA LEU A 416 15.75 28.00 -11.10
C LEU A 416 14.27 28.07 -11.43
N MET A 417 13.91 28.32 -12.69
CA MET A 417 12.51 28.15 -13.10
C MET A 417 12.21 26.66 -13.30
N GLN A 418 10.97 26.26 -13.00
CA GLN A 418 10.52 24.88 -13.10
C GLN A 418 10.70 24.31 -14.52
N ASP A 419 10.30 25.08 -15.53
CA ASP A 419 10.22 24.63 -16.92
C ASP A 419 11.47 24.93 -17.77
N ILE A 420 12.62 25.25 -17.15
CA ILE A 420 13.86 25.51 -17.93
C ILE A 420 14.40 24.25 -18.63
N SER A 421 14.92 24.43 -19.85
CA SER A 421 15.65 23.38 -20.58
C SER A 421 16.90 22.90 -19.83
N ASP A 422 17.36 21.68 -20.12
CA ASP A 422 18.57 21.07 -19.55
C ASP A 422 19.81 21.95 -19.80
N LYS A 423 19.88 22.62 -20.95
CA LYS A 423 20.97 23.57 -21.27
C LYS A 423 20.93 24.82 -20.37
N GLN A 424 19.74 25.38 -20.14
CA GLN A 424 19.58 26.54 -19.26
C GLN A 424 19.83 26.16 -17.81
N TYR A 425 19.41 24.97 -17.40
CA TYR A 425 19.69 24.41 -16.07
C TYR A 425 21.19 24.30 -15.81
N GLU A 426 21.95 23.70 -16.75
CA GLU A 426 23.41 23.62 -16.67
C GLU A 426 24.07 25.00 -16.60
N THR A 427 23.63 25.92 -17.46
CA THR A 427 24.15 27.30 -17.50
C THR A 427 23.90 28.03 -16.18
N THR A 428 22.73 27.84 -15.57
CA THR A 428 22.36 28.51 -14.32
C THR A 428 23.15 27.97 -13.13
N LEU A 429 23.26 26.64 -12.99
CA LEU A 429 24.03 26.03 -11.91
C LEU A 429 25.54 26.34 -12.00
N SER A 430 26.07 26.46 -13.22
CA SER A 430 27.48 26.80 -13.46
C SER A 430 27.85 28.23 -13.04
N LYS A 431 26.88 29.09 -12.71
CA LYS A 431 27.15 30.45 -12.21
C LYS A 431 27.66 30.47 -10.76
N VAL A 432 27.36 29.43 -9.98
CA VAL A 432 27.75 29.35 -8.57
C VAL A 432 29.20 28.89 -8.46
N GLU A 433 30.05 29.81 -8.05
CA GLU A 433 31.50 29.57 -7.93
C GLU A 433 31.79 28.48 -6.88
N GLY A 434 32.61 27.50 -7.23
CA GLY A 434 33.03 26.42 -6.34
C GLY A 434 32.03 25.27 -6.16
N LEU A 435 30.81 25.39 -6.69
CA LEU A 435 29.77 24.36 -6.56
C LEU A 435 30.12 23.08 -7.34
N LYS A 436 30.58 23.24 -8.59
CA LYS A 436 30.94 22.11 -9.46
C LYS A 436 32.19 21.38 -8.94
N GLU A 437 33.18 22.15 -8.50
CA GLU A 437 34.43 21.65 -7.94
C GLU A 437 34.17 20.86 -6.65
N MET A 438 33.30 21.35 -5.77
CA MET A 438 32.90 20.65 -4.55
C MET A 438 32.26 19.29 -4.86
N VAL A 439 31.30 19.25 -5.79
CA VAL A 439 30.64 18.00 -6.19
C VAL A 439 31.65 17.03 -6.78
N LYS A 440 32.51 17.48 -7.72
CA LYS A 440 33.51 16.63 -8.35
C LYS A 440 34.59 16.12 -7.40
N ALA A 441 34.95 16.90 -6.37
CA ALA A 441 35.90 16.46 -5.34
C ALA A 441 35.37 15.25 -4.55
N ARG A 442 34.04 15.15 -4.37
CA ARG A 442 33.40 14.04 -3.66
C ARG A 442 32.98 12.90 -4.60
N PHE A 443 32.48 13.23 -5.78
CA PHE A 443 31.94 12.29 -6.76
C PHE A 443 32.68 12.44 -8.11
N PRO A 444 33.96 12.03 -8.20
CA PRO A 444 34.77 12.25 -9.40
C PRO A 444 34.30 11.43 -10.62
N GLN A 445 33.54 10.36 -10.39
CA GLN A 445 33.01 9.47 -11.42
C GLN A 445 31.60 9.85 -11.90
N ALA A 446 30.98 10.89 -11.30
CA ALA A 446 29.64 11.31 -11.70
C ALA A 446 29.65 11.85 -13.14
N ASN A 447 28.70 11.41 -13.96
CA ASN A 447 28.51 11.95 -15.30
C ASN A 447 27.97 13.39 -15.26
N ASN A 448 27.78 14.05 -16.40
CA ASN A 448 27.35 15.46 -16.40
C ASN A 448 25.95 15.65 -15.78
N ARG A 449 24.99 14.77 -16.13
CA ARG A 449 23.62 14.81 -15.62
C ARG A 449 23.61 14.61 -14.08
N GLU A 450 24.34 13.61 -13.59
CA GLU A 450 24.50 13.35 -12.15
C GLU A 450 25.19 14.51 -11.43
N THR A 451 26.24 15.09 -12.01
CA THR A 451 26.94 16.24 -11.44
C THR A 451 25.98 17.41 -11.25
N LEU A 452 25.18 17.75 -12.25
CA LEU A 452 24.21 18.85 -12.17
C LEU A 452 23.14 18.60 -11.11
N LEU A 453 22.62 17.37 -11.03
CA LEU A 453 21.65 16.99 -10.01
C LEU A 453 22.24 17.13 -8.59
N LEU A 454 23.49 16.69 -8.39
CA LEU A 454 24.20 16.84 -7.12
C LEU A 454 24.49 18.30 -6.78
N MET A 455 24.79 19.15 -7.78
CA MET A 455 24.95 20.60 -7.58
C MET A 455 23.66 21.23 -7.06
N GLU A 456 22.52 20.93 -7.67
CA GLU A 456 21.21 21.37 -7.19
C GLU A 456 20.91 20.82 -5.79
N PHE A 457 21.18 19.54 -5.54
CA PHE A 457 20.98 18.92 -4.23
C PHE A 457 21.80 19.59 -3.12
N VAL A 458 23.02 20.05 -3.41
CA VAL A 458 23.81 20.85 -2.47
C VAL A 458 23.11 22.16 -2.12
N LEU A 459 22.53 22.88 -3.08
CA LEU A 459 21.82 24.13 -2.80
C LEU A 459 20.60 23.90 -1.90
N HIS A 460 19.78 22.90 -2.23
CA HIS A 460 18.64 22.52 -1.38
C HIS A 460 19.09 22.03 0.01
N GLY A 461 20.17 21.25 0.09
CA GLY A 461 20.78 20.79 1.33
C GLY A 461 21.23 21.96 2.20
N LEU A 462 22.03 22.88 1.67
CA LEU A 462 22.49 24.07 2.40
C LEU A 462 21.34 24.94 2.89
N ALA A 463 20.29 25.10 2.08
CA ALA A 463 19.08 25.81 2.48
C ALA A 463 18.36 25.12 3.66
N SER A 464 18.24 23.79 3.63
CA SER A 464 17.61 23.01 4.71
C SER A 464 18.37 23.07 6.04
N TYR A 465 19.66 23.40 6.02
CA TYR A 465 20.51 23.64 7.18
C TYR A 465 20.60 25.13 7.58
N SER A 466 19.81 25.98 6.92
CA SER A 466 19.80 27.44 7.09
C SER A 466 21.19 28.05 6.93
N LEU A 467 21.92 27.61 5.90
CA LEU A 467 23.21 28.21 5.51
C LEU A 467 23.06 29.18 4.33
N ILE A 468 22.01 29.00 3.53
CA ILE A 468 21.57 29.93 2.50
C ILE A 468 20.04 30.06 2.59
N SER A 469 19.49 31.15 2.06
CA SER A 469 18.04 31.34 1.94
C SER A 469 17.49 30.55 0.75
N LYS A 470 16.28 30.02 0.89
CA LYS A 470 15.49 29.44 -0.21
C LYS A 470 14.09 30.02 -0.17
N LYS A 471 13.67 30.66 -1.26
CA LYS A 471 12.30 31.09 -1.48
C LYS A 471 11.70 30.30 -2.64
N VAL A 472 10.56 29.68 -2.39
CA VAL A 472 9.80 28.96 -3.41
C VAL A 472 8.69 29.89 -3.90
N GLY A 473 8.71 30.22 -5.18
CA GLY A 473 7.62 30.90 -5.88
C GLY A 473 6.70 29.89 -6.57
N GLU A 474 5.73 30.38 -7.35
CA GLU A 474 4.78 29.51 -8.06
C GLU A 474 5.46 28.63 -9.13
N ASN A 475 6.46 29.18 -9.84
CA ASN A 475 7.14 28.51 -10.95
C ASN A 475 8.67 28.56 -10.85
N ASP A 476 9.21 28.96 -9.70
CA ASP A 476 10.64 29.13 -9.51
C ASP A 476 11.09 28.84 -8.09
N THR A 477 12.35 28.44 -7.95
CA THR A 477 13.04 28.35 -6.67
C THR A 477 14.23 29.31 -6.70
N ARG A 478 14.27 30.22 -5.74
CA ARG A 478 15.34 31.21 -5.60
C ARG A 478 16.19 30.93 -4.37
N PHE A 479 17.50 30.88 -4.57
CA PHE A 479 18.52 30.81 -3.54
C PHE A 479 19.24 32.15 -3.40
N SER A 480 19.46 32.61 -2.17
CA SER A 480 20.12 33.89 -1.88
C SER A 480 20.83 33.86 -0.52
N ASP A 481 21.51 34.95 -0.17
CA ASP A 481 22.03 35.15 1.19
C ASP A 481 20.91 35.08 2.24
N LEU A 482 21.18 34.39 3.34
CA LEU A 482 20.27 34.27 4.46
C LEU A 482 20.15 35.58 5.24
N LEU A 483 21.27 36.23 5.56
CA LEU A 483 21.30 37.40 6.44
C LEU A 483 20.65 38.62 5.79
N GLY A 484 20.99 38.89 4.53
CA GLY A 484 20.37 39.96 3.75
C GLY A 484 18.87 39.75 3.54
N THR A 485 18.42 38.50 3.39
CA THR A 485 16.98 38.20 3.24
C THR A 485 16.22 38.43 4.55
N MET A 486 16.77 38.03 5.70
CA MET A 486 16.14 38.26 7.01
C MET A 486 16.06 39.75 7.37
N MET A 487 17.11 40.53 7.06
CA MET A 487 17.15 41.98 7.30
C MET A 487 16.10 42.72 6.44
N ASN A 488 15.94 42.34 5.17
CA ASN A 488 14.93 42.92 4.30
C ASN A 488 13.49 42.57 4.73
N PHE A 489 13.26 41.37 5.25
CA PHE A 489 11.94 40.98 5.78
C PHE A 489 11.52 41.86 6.98
N ASN A 490 12.47 42.20 7.85
CA ASN A 490 12.21 43.07 8.99
C ASN A 490 12.02 44.55 8.61
N MET A 491 12.57 45.01 7.48
CA MET A 491 12.36 46.39 7.01
C MET A 491 11.10 46.56 6.15
N SER A 492 10.56 45.47 5.58
CA SER A 492 9.36 45.53 4.73
C SER A 492 8.04 45.47 5.52
N GLY A 493 8.11 45.28 6.85
CA GLY A 493 6.93 45.15 7.73
C GLY A 493 6.46 46.46 8.38
N ASP A 494 7.12 47.59 8.09
CA ASP A 494 6.85 48.88 8.75
C ASP A 494 6.23 49.95 7.80
N ASP A 495 6.02 49.65 6.51
CA ASP A 495 5.66 50.67 5.50
C ASP A 495 4.27 50.50 4.82
N ASP A 496 3.43 49.56 5.25
CA ASP A 496 2.16 49.24 4.55
C ASP A 496 0.87 49.48 5.36
N ASP A 497 0.90 50.37 6.37
CA ASP A 497 -0.28 50.65 7.23
C ASP A 497 -0.67 52.14 7.32
N ASN A 498 -0.37 52.94 6.29
CA ASN A 498 -0.86 54.33 6.20
C ASN A 498 -1.28 54.70 4.77
N THR A 499 -2.44 54.21 4.34
CA THR A 499 -3.33 54.97 3.45
C THR A 499 -4.77 54.79 3.90
N GLU A 500 -5.17 55.62 4.87
CA GLU A 500 -6.56 56.04 5.03
C GLU A 500 -6.96 56.78 3.74
N GLU A 501 -7.99 56.31 3.05
CA GLU A 501 -8.81 57.18 2.20
C GLU A 501 -10.27 57.06 2.65
N ASP A 502 -10.70 58.12 3.34
CA ASP A 502 -12.07 58.61 3.39
C ASP A 502 -12.70 58.63 1.98
N PHE A 503 -13.87 57.99 1.81
CA PHE A 503 -15.16 58.56 1.34
C PHE A 503 -16.13 57.47 0.85
#